data_AF-A0A7C4TMR7-F1
#
_entry.id   AF-A0A7C4TMR7-F1
#
_cell.length_a   1.000
_cell.length_b   1.000
_cell.length_c   1.000
_cell.angle_alpha   90.00
_cell.angle_beta   90.00
_cell.angle_gamma   90.00
#
_symmetry.space_group_name_H-M   'P 1'
#
loop_
_entity.id
_entity.type
_entity.pdbx_description
1 polymer ?
#
loop_
_entity_poly.entity_id
_entity_poly.type
_entity_poly.pdbx_seq_one_letter_code
_entity_poly.pdbx_strand_id
1 'polypeptide(L)'
;MSLTGLVLFIKKYASKTFSWLKLSLTDSDTGKTIELTGDNATQIVGSKDIVINNNTTLNIYINKNDDNYSRESQNDCVGEVGLGIERHEGYGITFDQGVSVIRNTTLSKQQNEIIKMFKKLGWPEDILKALAIAYKIMILEDQGKHDKAKGLMEEAFRSKQGSNIRKMYNLARSGYIDGFVMGALFSPASYGPKWVLDTLNYFPEAIFVDENSSKIEIVEELRKRHLKAIPKVSLFARGKKIETLMNGYSMYLDKSFNSSEDRKGSPFQIYLIEEKEDYKIGWSEAKRLVLKLQYVREATPELLQKWASDFSKA
;
A
#
# COMPACT_ATOMS: atom_id res chain seq x y z
N MET A 1 -7.17 -5.68 18.18
CA MET A 1 -6.30 -6.27 19.23
C MET A 1 -7.00 -7.52 19.75
N SER A 2 -6.29 -8.62 20.07
CA SER A 2 -6.95 -9.74 20.75
C SER A 2 -7.39 -9.27 22.14
N LEU A 3 -8.44 -9.84 22.70
CA LEU A 3 -8.94 -9.46 24.02
C LEU A 3 -7.85 -9.58 25.10
N THR A 4 -7.07 -10.67 25.03
CA THR A 4 -5.89 -10.89 25.88
C THR A 4 -4.82 -9.83 25.67
N GLY A 5 -4.55 -9.45 24.42
CA GLY A 5 -3.60 -8.37 24.08
C GLY A 5 -4.05 -7.02 24.64
N LEU A 6 -5.35 -6.73 24.60
CA LEU A 6 -5.94 -5.51 25.15
C LEU A 6 -5.79 -5.46 26.67
N VAL A 7 -6.06 -6.56 27.37
CA VAL A 7 -5.88 -6.63 28.83
C VAL A 7 -4.42 -6.41 29.22
N LEU A 8 -3.48 -7.06 28.52
CA LEU A 8 -2.04 -6.89 28.78
C LEU A 8 -1.59 -5.45 28.50
N PHE A 9 -2.12 -4.84 27.44
CA PHE A 9 -1.86 -3.45 27.11
C PHE A 9 -2.32 -2.51 28.23
N ILE A 10 -3.58 -2.62 28.66
CA ILE A 10 -4.14 -1.78 29.74
C ILE A 10 -3.33 -1.99 31.02
N LYS A 11 -3.00 -3.23 31.40
CA LYS A 11 -2.19 -3.49 32.60
C LYS A 11 -0.80 -2.85 32.56
N LYS A 12 -0.17 -2.80 31.38
CA LYS A 12 1.13 -2.15 31.20
C LYS A 12 1.02 -0.63 31.28
N TYR A 13 0.07 -0.05 30.53
CA TYR A 13 0.01 1.39 30.27
C TYR A 13 -0.96 2.17 31.16
N ALA A 14 -1.84 1.52 31.92
CA ALA A 14 -2.61 2.13 33.00
C ALA A 14 -1.91 1.96 34.37
N SER A 15 -0.57 2.01 34.36
CA SER A 15 0.27 1.91 35.56
C SER A 15 0.78 3.29 35.98
N LYS A 16 1.29 3.42 37.22
CA LYS A 16 1.82 4.69 37.73
C LYS A 16 2.96 5.28 36.87
N THR A 17 3.75 4.43 36.22
CA THR A 17 4.82 4.84 35.29
C THR A 17 4.29 5.59 34.08
N PHE A 18 3.03 5.36 33.71
CA PHE A 18 2.34 6.00 32.60
C PHE A 18 1.13 6.80 33.11
N SER A 19 1.23 7.42 34.29
CA SER A 19 0.15 8.26 34.87
C SER A 19 -0.31 9.39 33.95
N TRP A 20 0.59 9.83 33.06
CA TRP A 20 0.34 10.78 32.00
C TRP A 20 -0.60 10.27 30.90
N LEU A 21 -0.93 8.97 30.89
CA LEU A 21 -1.72 8.31 29.87
C LEU A 21 -3.05 7.83 30.50
N LYS A 22 -4.17 8.43 30.08
CA LYS A 22 -5.51 7.96 30.45
C LYS A 22 -6.12 7.18 29.31
N LEU A 23 -6.76 6.07 29.62
CA LEU A 23 -7.35 5.17 28.66
C LEU A 23 -8.86 5.14 28.84
N SER A 24 -9.63 5.11 27.74
CA SER A 24 -11.07 4.82 27.80
C SER A 24 -11.52 3.96 26.64
N LEU A 25 -12.54 3.13 26.83
CA LEU A 25 -13.25 2.46 25.74
C LEU A 25 -14.57 3.16 25.51
N THR A 26 -14.85 3.51 24.27
CA THR A 26 -16.16 4.02 23.83
C THR A 26 -16.80 3.01 22.89
N ASP A 27 -18.03 2.61 23.20
CA ASP A 27 -18.89 1.90 22.26
C ASP A 27 -19.46 2.91 21.26
N SER A 28 -19.13 2.76 19.98
CA SER A 28 -19.57 3.70 18.94
C SER A 28 -21.08 3.60 18.66
N ASP A 29 -21.72 2.47 19.00
CA ASP A 29 -23.15 2.27 18.75
C ASP A 29 -24.00 2.92 19.85
N THR A 30 -23.53 2.89 21.10
CA THR A 30 -24.26 3.43 22.26
C THR A 30 -23.72 4.76 22.79
N GLY A 31 -22.51 5.15 22.38
CA GLY A 31 -21.80 6.32 22.88
C GLY A 31 -21.28 6.18 24.32
N LYS A 32 -21.53 5.05 24.99
CA LYS A 32 -21.08 4.80 26.36
C LYS A 32 -19.56 4.72 26.40
N THR A 33 -18.96 5.34 27.41
CA THR A 33 -17.52 5.37 27.62
C THR A 33 -17.16 4.84 29.01
N ILE A 34 -16.16 3.96 29.09
CA ILE A 34 -15.60 3.43 30.35
C ILE A 34 -14.12 3.79 30.42
N GLU A 35 -13.70 4.42 31.51
CA GLU A 35 -12.28 4.66 31.79
C GLU A 35 -11.57 3.35 32.17
N LEU A 36 -10.38 3.12 31.63
CA LEU A 36 -9.60 1.91 31.86
C LEU A 36 -8.48 2.17 32.87
N THR A 37 -8.43 1.31 33.87
CA THR A 37 -7.38 1.27 34.88
C THR A 37 -6.73 -0.12 34.87
N GLY A 38 -5.54 -0.24 35.48
CA GLY A 38 -4.90 -1.56 35.64
C GLY A 38 -5.80 -2.57 36.37
N ASP A 39 -6.65 -2.08 37.27
CA ASP A 39 -7.53 -2.90 38.12
C ASP A 39 -8.78 -3.37 37.38
N ASN A 40 -9.40 -2.52 36.55
CA ASN A 40 -10.63 -2.86 35.84
C ASN A 40 -10.38 -3.56 34.48
N ALA A 41 -9.12 -3.62 34.02
CA ALA A 41 -8.73 -4.22 32.74
C ALA A 41 -9.30 -5.63 32.52
N THR A 42 -9.32 -6.46 33.56
CA THR A 42 -9.83 -7.85 33.48
C THR A 42 -11.34 -7.96 33.59
N GLN A 43 -12.00 -6.99 34.24
CA GLN A 43 -13.46 -7.01 34.45
C GLN A 43 -14.22 -6.58 33.19
N ILE A 44 -13.61 -5.72 32.38
CA ILE A 44 -14.21 -5.20 31.14
C ILE A 44 -14.43 -6.31 30.09
N VAL A 45 -13.65 -7.38 30.14
CA VAL A 45 -13.79 -8.58 29.30
C VAL A 45 -15.14 -9.30 29.50
N GLY A 46 -15.80 -9.11 30.64
CA GLY A 46 -17.10 -9.70 30.96
C GLY A 46 -18.17 -8.68 31.36
N SER A 47 -17.94 -7.38 31.13
CA SER A 47 -18.86 -6.34 31.55
C SER A 47 -20.14 -6.35 30.71
N LYS A 48 -21.28 -6.08 31.35
CA LYS A 48 -22.56 -5.84 30.67
C LYS A 48 -22.69 -4.42 30.13
N ASP A 49 -21.80 -3.51 30.53
CA ASP A 49 -21.91 -2.08 30.22
C ASP A 49 -21.32 -1.70 28.86
N ILE A 50 -20.27 -2.41 28.42
CA ILE A 50 -19.68 -2.31 27.08
C ILE A 50 -19.38 -3.72 26.58
N VAL A 51 -20.00 -4.10 25.46
CA VAL A 51 -19.65 -5.32 24.73
C VAL A 51 -18.49 -4.98 23.80
N ILE A 52 -17.30 -5.48 24.12
CA ILE A 52 -16.13 -5.25 23.28
C ILE A 52 -16.33 -5.97 21.94
N ASN A 53 -16.46 -5.20 20.86
CA ASN A 53 -16.66 -5.68 19.50
C ASN A 53 -15.92 -4.76 18.49
N ASN A 54 -16.15 -4.97 17.19
CA ASN A 54 -15.51 -4.19 16.12
C ASN A 54 -15.90 -2.69 16.10
N ASN A 55 -16.94 -2.30 16.83
CA ASN A 55 -17.42 -0.93 16.95
C ASN A 55 -16.89 -0.23 18.21
N THR A 56 -16.04 -0.89 19.01
CA THR A 56 -15.42 -0.29 20.19
C THR A 56 -14.16 0.49 19.80
N THR A 57 -14.03 1.71 20.33
CA THR A 57 -12.85 2.58 20.15
C THR A 57 -12.09 2.70 21.46
N LEU A 58 -10.77 2.54 21.43
CA LEU A 58 -9.89 2.80 22.57
C LEU A 58 -9.35 4.24 22.47
N ASN A 59 -9.80 5.13 23.34
CA ASN A 59 -9.28 6.49 23.41
C ASN A 59 -8.10 6.56 24.36
N ILE A 60 -7.08 7.32 23.97
CA ILE A 60 -5.86 7.55 24.73
C ILE A 60 -5.69 9.05 24.92
N TYR A 61 -5.83 9.52 26.16
CA TYR A 61 -5.64 10.91 26.53
C TYR A 61 -4.24 11.09 27.12
N ILE A 62 -3.54 12.13 26.66
CA ILE A 62 -2.16 12.41 27.05
C ILE A 62 -2.16 13.68 27.90
N ASN A 63 -1.86 13.55 29.18
CA ASN A 63 -1.60 14.67 30.06
C ASN A 63 -0.13 15.08 29.97
N LYS A 64 0.16 16.07 29.12
CA LYS A 64 1.53 16.60 28.93
C LYS A 64 2.08 17.33 30.16
N ASN A 65 1.23 17.66 31.14
CA ASN A 65 1.60 18.37 32.36
C ASN A 65 1.95 17.43 33.52
N ASP A 66 1.96 16.11 33.29
CA ASP A 66 2.35 15.11 34.29
C ASP A 66 3.88 14.99 34.34
N ASP A 67 4.44 14.93 35.55
CA ASP A 67 5.90 14.91 35.78
C ASP A 67 6.60 13.68 35.16
N ASN A 68 5.87 12.59 34.91
CA ASN A 68 6.39 11.38 34.26
C ASN A 68 6.24 11.39 32.74
N TYR A 69 5.72 12.48 32.14
CA TYR A 69 5.57 12.60 30.69
C TYR A 69 6.91 12.91 30.02
N SER A 70 7.23 12.15 28.97
CA SER A 70 8.28 12.51 28.01
C SER A 70 7.83 12.25 26.58
N ARG A 71 8.36 13.04 25.64
CA ARG A 71 8.07 12.87 24.20
C ARG A 71 8.58 11.53 23.66
N GLU A 72 9.66 11.01 24.22
CA GLU A 72 10.22 9.71 23.87
C GLU A 72 9.28 8.58 24.31
N SER A 73 8.82 8.61 25.56
CA SER A 73 7.84 7.65 26.10
C SER A 73 6.50 7.67 25.35
N GLN A 74 6.08 8.85 24.86
CA GLN A 74 4.93 8.97 23.97
C GLN A 74 5.15 8.22 22.65
N ASN A 75 6.28 8.46 21.98
CA ASN A 75 6.58 7.85 20.70
C ASN A 75 6.70 6.32 20.82
N ASP A 76 7.31 5.84 21.89
CA ASP A 76 7.42 4.40 22.19
C ASP A 76 6.04 3.77 22.42
N CYS A 77 5.18 4.44 23.20
CA CYS A 77 3.81 3.99 23.40
C CYS A 77 3.03 3.94 22.08
N VAL A 78 3.08 5.01 21.27
CA VAL A 78 2.39 5.07 19.97
C VAL A 78 2.90 3.98 19.02
N GLY A 79 4.22 3.76 19.00
CA GLY A 79 4.86 2.71 18.20
C GLY A 79 4.45 1.30 18.62
N GLU A 80 4.53 0.98 19.92
CA GLU A 80 4.12 -0.32 20.46
C GLU A 80 2.63 -0.58 20.25
N VAL A 81 1.79 0.44 20.46
CA VAL A 81 0.35 0.40 20.21
C VAL A 81 0.05 0.12 18.74
N GLY A 82 0.71 0.85 17.84
CA GLY A 82 0.58 0.64 16.39
C GLY A 82 0.92 -0.78 15.99
N LEU A 83 2.05 -1.31 16.50
CA LEU A 83 2.46 -2.70 16.28
C LEU A 83 1.48 -3.73 16.88
N GLY A 84 0.91 -3.44 18.06
CA GLY A 84 -0.08 -4.29 18.72
C GLY A 84 -1.40 -4.38 17.97
N ILE A 85 -1.84 -3.28 17.35
CA ILE A 85 -2.99 -3.26 16.43
C ILE A 85 -2.67 -4.00 15.13
N GLU A 86 -1.46 -3.85 14.58
CA GLU A 86 -1.05 -4.58 13.36
C GLU A 86 -1.04 -6.09 13.56
N ARG A 87 -0.62 -6.54 14.75
CA ARG A 87 -0.57 -7.96 15.10
C ARG A 87 -1.95 -8.58 15.34
N HIS A 88 -2.99 -7.76 15.51
CA HIS A 88 -4.29 -8.23 15.96
C HIS A 88 -5.45 -7.37 15.43
N GLU A 89 -6.33 -7.97 14.62
CA GLU A 89 -7.60 -7.38 14.19
C GLU A 89 -8.39 -6.82 15.39
N GLY A 90 -8.96 -5.61 15.30
CA GLY A 90 -10.18 -5.34 16.07
C GLY A 90 -10.44 -3.95 16.66
N TYR A 91 -9.47 -3.05 16.87
CA TYR A 91 -9.79 -1.75 17.53
C TYR A 91 -9.10 -0.56 16.89
N GLY A 92 -9.85 0.54 16.78
CA GLY A 92 -9.36 1.87 16.46
C GLY A 92 -8.91 2.59 17.72
N ILE A 93 -7.89 3.43 17.58
CA ILE A 93 -7.34 4.21 18.68
C ILE A 93 -7.40 5.70 18.35
N THR A 94 -7.86 6.52 19.29
CA THR A 94 -7.95 7.97 19.12
C THR A 94 -7.14 8.68 20.20
N PHE A 95 -6.28 9.62 19.81
CA PHE A 95 -5.53 10.49 20.71
C PHE A 95 -6.12 11.91 20.76
N ASP A 96 -6.02 12.56 21.90
CA ASP A 96 -6.68 13.83 22.26
C ASP A 96 -6.22 15.09 21.46
N GLN A 97 -5.32 14.96 20.47
CA GLN A 97 -4.82 16.11 19.70
C GLN A 97 -4.66 15.83 18.19
N GLY A 98 -5.69 15.23 17.58
CA GLY A 98 -5.79 15.13 16.12
C GLY A 98 -5.05 13.95 15.49
N VAL A 99 -4.50 13.04 16.31
CA VAL A 99 -3.96 11.76 15.85
C VAL A 99 -5.02 10.69 16.10
N SER A 100 -5.67 10.23 15.04
CA SER A 100 -6.63 9.12 15.10
C SER A 100 -6.06 7.96 14.31
N VAL A 101 -5.75 6.87 15.00
CA VAL A 101 -5.38 5.57 14.44
C VAL A 101 -6.65 4.74 14.34
N ILE A 102 -7.62 5.16 13.52
CA ILE A 102 -8.80 4.33 13.20
C ILE A 102 -8.35 3.24 12.23
N ARG A 103 -8.00 2.06 12.77
CA ARG A 103 -7.66 0.86 11.99
C ARG A 103 -8.78 -0.18 11.97
N ASN A 104 -10.05 0.27 12.06
CA ASN A 104 -11.28 -0.55 11.99
C ASN A 104 -11.66 -1.05 10.58
N THR A 105 -10.73 -1.02 9.64
CA THR A 105 -10.95 -1.67 8.35
C THR A 105 -10.62 -3.14 8.50
N THR A 106 -11.62 -3.94 8.85
CA THR A 106 -11.51 -5.39 8.90
C THR A 106 -11.35 -5.92 7.48
N LEU A 107 -10.36 -6.79 7.28
CA LEU A 107 -10.20 -7.47 6.00
C LEU A 107 -11.38 -8.39 5.75
N SER A 108 -11.76 -8.56 4.48
CA SER A 108 -12.78 -9.54 4.13
C SER A 108 -12.28 -10.96 4.44
N LYS A 109 -13.22 -11.90 4.62
CA LYS A 109 -12.88 -13.32 4.82
C LYS A 109 -11.95 -13.84 3.72
N GLN A 110 -12.22 -13.46 2.46
CA GLN A 110 -11.40 -13.83 1.32
C GLN A 110 -9.98 -13.28 1.41
N GLN A 111 -9.81 -11.99 1.72
CA GLN A 111 -8.50 -11.36 1.86
C GLN A 111 -7.69 -11.98 3.00
N ASN A 112 -8.35 -12.33 4.11
CA ASN A 112 -7.73 -13.04 5.22
C ASN A 112 -7.25 -14.45 4.83
N GLU A 113 -8.04 -15.19 4.05
CA GLU A 113 -7.63 -16.51 3.55
C GLU A 113 -6.45 -16.40 2.56
N ILE A 114 -6.42 -15.37 1.71
CA ILE A 114 -5.28 -15.09 0.82
C ILE A 114 -3.99 -14.85 1.63
N ILE A 115 -4.04 -14.00 2.65
CA ILE A 115 -2.87 -13.73 3.52
C ILE A 115 -2.41 -15.01 4.24
N LYS A 116 -3.35 -15.82 4.76
CA LYS A 116 -3.01 -17.10 5.42
C LYS A 116 -2.35 -18.07 4.44
N MET A 117 -2.81 -18.13 3.20
CA MET A 117 -2.23 -18.98 2.17
C MET A 117 -0.79 -18.55 1.85
N PHE A 118 -0.55 -17.26 1.59
CA PHE A 118 0.81 -16.76 1.34
C PHE A 118 1.74 -16.95 2.56
N LYS A 119 1.19 -16.84 3.77
CA LYS A 119 1.92 -17.20 5.00
C LYS A 119 2.37 -18.66 5.02
N LYS A 120 1.51 -19.60 4.60
CA LYS A 120 1.88 -21.04 4.46
C LYS A 120 2.96 -21.27 3.41
N LEU A 121 3.03 -20.41 2.40
CA LEU A 121 4.08 -20.44 1.37
C LEU A 121 5.39 -19.77 1.82
N GLY A 122 5.45 -19.30 3.08
CA GLY A 122 6.65 -18.73 3.67
C GLY A 122 6.95 -17.32 3.20
N TRP A 123 5.96 -16.55 2.72
CA TRP A 123 6.17 -15.15 2.39
C TRP A 123 6.65 -14.35 3.62
N PRO A 124 7.55 -13.37 3.44
CA PRO A 124 8.05 -12.57 4.55
C PRO A 124 6.93 -11.81 5.26
N GLU A 125 7.02 -11.74 6.60
CA GLU A 125 5.97 -11.15 7.44
C GLU A 125 5.76 -9.64 7.16
N ASP A 126 6.81 -8.91 6.79
CA ASP A 126 6.71 -7.51 6.39
C ASP A 126 5.98 -7.32 5.05
N ILE A 127 6.16 -8.24 4.11
CA ILE A 127 5.41 -8.28 2.85
C ILE A 127 3.93 -8.62 3.07
N LEU A 128 3.64 -9.59 3.94
CA LEU A 128 2.26 -9.93 4.32
C LEU A 128 1.56 -8.75 5.01
N LYS A 129 2.28 -8.03 5.88
CA LYS A 129 1.78 -6.79 6.49
C LYS A 129 1.52 -5.70 5.45
N ALA A 130 2.42 -5.54 4.48
CA ALA A 130 2.22 -4.60 3.39
C ALA A 130 0.95 -4.93 2.59
N LEU A 131 0.65 -6.21 2.35
CA LEU A 131 -0.58 -6.67 1.70
C LEU A 131 -1.82 -6.39 2.54
N ALA A 132 -1.76 -6.64 3.84
CA ALA A 132 -2.86 -6.32 4.74
C ALA A 132 -3.17 -4.82 4.76
N ILE A 133 -2.15 -3.96 4.81
CA ILE A 133 -2.34 -2.49 4.77
C ILE A 133 -2.90 -2.07 3.40
N ALA A 134 -2.37 -2.61 2.30
CA ALA A 134 -2.90 -2.39 0.96
C ALA A 134 -4.40 -2.67 0.85
N TYR A 135 -4.86 -3.84 1.33
CA TYR A 135 -6.28 -4.18 1.33
C TYR A 135 -7.11 -3.23 2.20
N LYS A 136 -6.61 -2.80 3.35
CA LYS A 136 -7.32 -1.83 4.21
C LYS A 136 -7.51 -0.48 3.51
N ILE A 137 -6.50 -0.03 2.77
CA ILE A 137 -6.61 1.19 1.98
C ILE A 137 -7.68 1.00 0.89
N MET A 138 -7.64 -0.12 0.16
CA MET A 138 -8.63 -0.42 -0.89
C MET A 138 -10.06 -0.46 -0.35
N ILE A 139 -10.31 -1.13 0.77
CA ILE A 139 -11.64 -1.21 1.38
C ILE A 139 -12.14 0.18 1.77
N LEU A 140 -11.27 1.05 2.33
CA LEU A 140 -11.67 2.41 2.67
C LEU A 140 -12.04 3.22 1.43
N GLU A 141 -11.30 3.06 0.33
CA GLU A 141 -11.65 3.67 -0.95
C GLU A 141 -12.97 3.13 -1.51
N ASP A 142 -13.17 1.81 -1.52
CA ASP A 142 -14.37 1.13 -2.02
C ASP A 142 -15.62 1.49 -1.22
N GLN A 143 -15.46 1.83 0.06
CA GLN A 143 -16.53 2.32 0.93
C GLN A 143 -16.80 3.83 0.80
N GLY A 144 -16.10 4.54 -0.09
CA GLY A 144 -16.20 6.00 -0.23
C GLY A 144 -15.57 6.80 0.94
N LYS A 145 -14.85 6.14 1.86
CA LYS A 145 -14.19 6.77 3.03
C LYS A 145 -12.82 7.31 2.65
N HIS A 146 -12.79 8.15 1.62
CA HIS A 146 -11.57 8.53 0.95
C HIS A 146 -10.59 9.37 1.80
N ASP A 147 -11.08 10.20 2.74
CA ASP A 147 -10.20 10.95 3.67
C ASP A 147 -9.45 10.02 4.62
N LYS A 148 -10.12 8.96 5.09
CA LYS A 148 -9.51 7.92 5.93
C LYS A 148 -8.52 7.08 5.12
N ALA A 149 -8.85 6.75 3.87
CA ALA A 149 -7.93 6.08 2.96
C ALA A 149 -6.66 6.93 2.73
N LYS A 150 -6.83 8.23 2.50
CA LYS A 150 -5.73 9.18 2.31
C LYS A 150 -4.85 9.29 3.55
N GLY A 151 -5.44 9.46 4.74
CA GLY A 151 -4.68 9.50 6.00
C GLY A 151 -3.86 8.23 6.21
N LEU A 152 -4.46 7.06 5.97
CA LEU A 152 -3.77 5.77 6.07
C LEU A 152 -2.67 5.62 5.02
N MET A 153 -2.90 6.04 3.77
CA MET A 153 -1.87 6.06 2.73
C MET A 153 -0.69 6.93 3.15
N GLU A 154 -0.93 8.17 3.58
CA GLU A 154 0.14 9.11 3.95
C GLU A 154 0.96 8.59 5.15
N GLU A 155 0.31 8.04 6.17
CA GLU A 155 0.97 7.40 7.31
C GLU A 155 1.80 6.19 6.88
N ALA A 156 1.17 5.26 6.15
CA ALA A 156 1.79 4.01 5.76
C ALA A 156 2.95 4.22 4.78
N PHE A 157 2.82 5.14 3.83
CA PHE A 157 3.81 5.41 2.79
C PHE A 157 5.05 6.15 3.32
N ARG A 158 4.93 6.86 4.45
CA ARG A 158 6.05 7.49 5.15
C ARG A 158 6.79 6.55 6.09
N SER A 159 6.26 5.35 6.36
CA SER A 159 6.92 4.36 7.20
C SER A 159 8.17 3.77 6.55
N LYS A 160 9.01 3.08 7.34
CA LYS A 160 10.17 2.30 6.83
C LYS A 160 9.76 1.27 5.76
N GLN A 161 8.50 0.83 5.75
CA GLN A 161 7.95 -0.15 4.79
C GLN A 161 7.15 0.51 3.66
N GLY A 162 7.14 1.84 3.58
CA GLY A 162 6.25 2.59 2.68
C GLY A 162 6.41 2.27 1.19
N SER A 163 7.61 1.88 0.74
CA SER A 163 7.83 1.42 -0.65
C SER A 163 7.12 0.08 -0.91
N ASN A 164 7.29 -0.90 -0.01
CA ASN A 164 6.64 -2.21 -0.12
C ASN A 164 5.11 -2.08 -0.03
N ILE A 165 4.61 -1.22 0.86
CA ILE A 165 3.17 -0.97 0.99
C ILE A 165 2.61 -0.34 -0.29
N ARG A 166 3.31 0.63 -0.91
CA ARG A 166 2.90 1.22 -2.20
C ARG A 166 2.84 0.19 -3.32
N LYS A 167 3.90 -0.61 -3.45
CA LYS A 167 3.99 -1.67 -4.46
C LYS A 167 2.87 -2.68 -4.28
N MET A 168 2.63 -3.13 -3.05
CA MET A 168 1.59 -4.09 -2.75
C MET A 168 0.18 -3.51 -2.93
N TYR A 169 -0.02 -2.24 -2.58
CA TYR A 169 -1.25 -1.50 -2.84
C TYR A 169 -1.57 -1.47 -4.33
N ASN A 170 -0.60 -1.10 -5.15
CA ASN A 170 -0.80 -1.07 -6.60
C ASN A 170 -1.02 -2.48 -7.16
N LEU A 171 -0.22 -3.47 -6.72
CA LEU A 171 -0.37 -4.87 -7.13
C LEU A 171 -1.77 -5.40 -6.83
N ALA A 172 -2.28 -5.13 -5.63
CA ALA A 172 -3.63 -5.53 -5.22
C ALA A 172 -4.71 -4.78 -6.00
N ARG A 173 -4.54 -3.48 -6.26
CA ARG A 173 -5.53 -2.68 -6.96
C ARG A 173 -5.58 -2.96 -8.47
N SER A 174 -4.47 -3.40 -9.05
CA SER A 174 -4.40 -3.86 -10.44
C SER A 174 -4.93 -5.29 -10.65
N GLY A 175 -5.43 -5.96 -9.59
CA GLY A 175 -6.02 -7.32 -9.69
C GLY A 175 -5.01 -8.46 -9.81
N TYR A 176 -3.70 -8.18 -9.75
CA TYR A 176 -2.67 -9.22 -9.91
C TYR A 176 -2.61 -10.22 -8.76
N ILE A 177 -3.07 -9.83 -7.56
CA ILE A 177 -3.10 -10.74 -6.41
C ILE A 177 -3.92 -11.99 -6.71
N ASP A 178 -5.02 -11.89 -7.46
CA ASP A 178 -5.84 -13.06 -7.80
C ASP A 178 -5.07 -14.03 -8.71
N GLY A 179 -4.28 -13.50 -9.67
CA GLY A 179 -3.37 -14.31 -10.48
C GLY A 179 -2.29 -15.00 -9.64
N PHE A 180 -1.80 -14.33 -8.60
CA PHE A 180 -0.82 -14.90 -7.67
C PHE A 180 -1.43 -16.01 -6.82
N VAL A 181 -2.69 -15.83 -6.40
CA VAL A 181 -3.44 -16.85 -5.67
C VAL A 181 -3.59 -18.10 -6.52
N MET A 182 -3.96 -17.95 -7.79
CA MET A 182 -4.05 -19.09 -8.72
C MET A 182 -2.69 -19.78 -8.90
N GLY A 183 -1.62 -19.02 -9.16
CA GLY A 183 -0.27 -19.59 -9.28
C GLY A 183 0.20 -20.34 -8.02
N ALA A 184 -0.08 -19.77 -6.84
CA ALA A 184 0.18 -20.36 -5.54
C ALA A 184 -0.56 -21.69 -5.32
N LEU A 185 -1.80 -21.81 -5.80
CA LEU A 185 -2.60 -23.04 -5.66
C LEU A 185 -2.10 -24.17 -6.58
N PHE A 186 -1.70 -23.84 -7.82
CA PHE A 186 -1.30 -24.85 -8.80
C PHE A 186 0.20 -25.19 -8.77
N SER A 187 1.07 -24.32 -8.24
CA SER A 187 2.51 -24.53 -8.23
C SER A 187 3.19 -23.90 -7.00
N PRO A 188 2.82 -24.28 -5.77
CA PRO A 188 3.23 -23.60 -4.54
C PRO A 188 4.75 -23.46 -4.36
N ALA A 189 5.54 -24.44 -4.82
CA ALA A 189 7.01 -24.41 -4.74
C ALA A 189 7.65 -23.27 -5.55
N SER A 190 6.99 -22.81 -6.62
CA SER A 190 7.47 -21.75 -7.51
C SER A 190 7.18 -20.35 -7.00
N TYR A 191 6.31 -20.19 -5.99
CA TYR A 191 5.79 -18.91 -5.48
C TYR A 191 6.21 -18.61 -4.04
N GLY A 192 7.36 -19.14 -3.60
CA GLY A 192 7.92 -18.93 -2.26
C GLY A 192 8.49 -17.52 -2.01
N PRO A 193 9.13 -17.29 -0.85
CA PRO A 193 9.62 -15.97 -0.41
C PRO A 193 10.55 -15.27 -1.41
N LYS A 194 11.47 -16.00 -2.04
CA LYS A 194 12.38 -15.42 -3.04
C LYS A 194 11.61 -14.87 -4.24
N TRP A 195 10.61 -15.61 -4.72
CA TRP A 195 9.81 -15.21 -5.87
C TRP A 195 9.01 -13.94 -5.59
N VAL A 196 8.35 -13.82 -4.43
CA VAL A 196 7.58 -12.61 -4.12
C VAL A 196 8.48 -11.38 -3.94
N LEU A 197 9.66 -11.55 -3.34
CA LEU A 197 10.63 -10.48 -3.22
C LEU A 197 11.16 -10.06 -4.59
N ASP A 198 11.49 -11.02 -5.46
CA ASP A 198 11.89 -10.75 -6.84
C ASP A 198 10.77 -10.04 -7.60
N THR A 199 9.51 -10.43 -7.37
CA THR A 199 8.32 -9.85 -8.01
C THR A 199 8.01 -8.43 -7.53
N LEU A 200 8.23 -8.14 -6.25
CA LEU A 200 8.08 -6.78 -5.68
C LEU A 200 9.29 -5.89 -6.00
N ASN A 201 10.48 -6.47 -6.14
CA ASN A 201 11.66 -5.76 -6.61
C ASN A 201 11.63 -5.53 -8.12
N TYR A 202 10.96 -6.41 -8.85
CA TYR A 202 10.87 -6.43 -10.29
C TYR A 202 9.56 -7.11 -10.72
N PHE A 203 8.52 -6.32 -10.96
CA PHE A 203 7.37 -6.82 -11.69
C PHE A 203 7.69 -6.66 -13.19
N PRO A 204 8.05 -7.72 -13.93
CA PRO A 204 8.50 -7.60 -15.32
C PRO A 204 7.49 -6.84 -16.18
N GLU A 205 6.20 -7.05 -15.91
CA GLU A 205 5.11 -6.49 -16.68
C GLU A 205 4.51 -5.22 -16.08
N ALA A 206 5.05 -4.67 -14.98
CA ALA A 206 4.49 -3.49 -14.33
C ALA A 206 5.59 -2.59 -13.79
N ILE A 207 5.53 -1.32 -14.20
CA ILE A 207 6.37 -0.26 -13.66
C ILE A 207 5.44 0.73 -12.98
N PHE A 208 5.66 0.95 -11.69
CA PHE A 208 4.90 1.93 -10.92
C PHE A 208 5.75 3.19 -10.77
N VAL A 209 5.26 4.31 -11.31
CA VAL A 209 5.91 5.61 -11.20
C VAL A 209 5.44 6.27 -9.90
N ASP A 210 6.34 6.37 -8.93
CA ASP A 210 6.07 6.92 -7.62
C ASP A 210 6.58 8.36 -7.45
N GLU A 211 6.44 8.89 -6.23
CA GLU A 211 6.81 10.26 -5.89
C GLU A 211 8.31 10.56 -6.05
N ASN A 212 9.15 9.54 -5.93
CA ASN A 212 10.60 9.62 -6.10
C ASN A 212 11.03 9.27 -7.53
N SER A 213 10.16 8.63 -8.31
CA SER A 213 10.49 8.24 -9.66
C SER A 213 10.83 9.44 -10.55
N SER A 214 11.93 9.28 -11.28
CA SER A 214 12.41 10.25 -12.27
C SER A 214 12.08 9.80 -13.70
N LYS A 215 12.12 10.75 -14.64
CA LYS A 215 11.99 10.44 -16.08
C LYS A 215 13.06 9.45 -16.55
N ILE A 216 14.28 9.57 -16.01
CA ILE A 216 15.42 8.70 -16.34
C ILE A 216 15.17 7.27 -15.86
N GLU A 217 14.60 7.10 -14.67
CA GLU A 217 14.29 5.79 -14.11
C GLU A 217 13.30 5.00 -14.99
N ILE A 218 12.29 5.67 -15.56
CA ILE A 218 11.36 5.05 -16.52
C ILE A 218 12.11 4.52 -17.74
N VAL A 219 13.03 5.32 -18.30
CA VAL A 219 13.88 4.90 -19.43
C VAL A 219 14.70 3.67 -19.07
N GLU A 220 15.33 3.67 -17.90
CA GLU A 220 16.16 2.56 -17.44
C GLU A 220 15.35 1.29 -17.21
N GLU A 221 14.17 1.39 -16.60
CA GLU A 221 13.28 0.26 -16.33
C GLU A 221 12.73 -0.35 -17.61
N LEU A 222 12.39 0.48 -18.61
CA LEU A 222 12.00 0.01 -19.95
C LEU A 222 13.18 -0.64 -20.67
N ARG A 223 14.38 -0.06 -20.59
CA ARG A 223 15.59 -0.66 -21.18
C ARG A 223 15.93 -2.01 -20.55
N LYS A 224 15.84 -2.14 -19.22
CA LYS A 224 16.05 -3.41 -18.51
C LYS A 224 15.07 -4.49 -18.99
N ARG A 225 13.80 -4.14 -19.16
CA ARG A 225 12.75 -5.07 -19.66
C ARG A 225 12.94 -5.42 -21.12
N HIS A 226 13.38 -4.47 -21.93
CA HIS A 226 13.73 -4.70 -23.34
C HIS A 226 14.90 -5.70 -23.43
N LEU A 227 15.98 -5.51 -22.66
CA LEU A 227 17.11 -6.46 -22.62
C LEU A 227 16.72 -7.88 -22.18
N LYS A 228 15.64 -7.99 -21.40
CA LYS A 228 15.07 -9.27 -20.95
C LYS A 228 13.97 -9.81 -21.87
N ALA A 229 13.74 -9.16 -23.03
CA ALA A 229 12.71 -9.52 -24.01
C ALA A 229 11.30 -9.72 -23.41
N ILE A 230 10.91 -8.89 -22.43
CA ILE A 230 9.56 -8.95 -21.86
C ILE A 230 8.55 -8.51 -22.94
N PRO A 231 7.55 -9.32 -23.29
CA PRO A 231 6.69 -9.02 -24.43
C PRO A 231 5.70 -7.87 -24.18
N LYS A 232 5.26 -7.70 -22.92
CA LYS A 232 4.31 -6.67 -22.52
C LYS A 232 4.68 -6.03 -21.18
N VAL A 233 4.46 -4.72 -21.06
CA VAL A 233 4.77 -3.94 -19.86
C VAL A 233 3.67 -2.90 -19.65
N SER A 234 3.10 -2.85 -18.45
CA SER A 234 2.15 -1.84 -18.02
C SER A 234 2.88 -0.77 -17.21
N LEU A 235 2.79 0.49 -17.62
CA LEU A 235 3.28 1.62 -16.84
C LEU A 235 2.10 2.23 -16.09
N PHE A 236 2.23 2.41 -14.78
CA PHE A 236 1.19 2.99 -13.92
C PHE A 236 1.70 4.28 -13.29
N ALA A 237 0.91 5.34 -13.38
CA ALA A 237 1.20 6.60 -12.69
C ALA A 237 -0.06 7.25 -12.15
N ARG A 238 0.11 8.11 -11.15
CA ARG A 238 -0.99 8.80 -10.45
C ARG A 238 -0.67 10.27 -10.24
N GLY A 239 -1.69 11.13 -10.38
CA GLY A 239 -1.62 12.56 -10.13
C GLY A 239 -0.50 13.23 -10.93
N LYS A 240 0.34 14.03 -10.26
CA LYS A 240 1.48 14.74 -10.88
C LYS A 240 2.49 13.81 -11.56
N LYS A 241 2.50 12.51 -11.22
CA LYS A 241 3.42 11.54 -11.82
C LYS A 241 2.98 11.00 -13.16
N ILE A 242 1.75 11.28 -13.58
CA ILE A 242 1.31 11.04 -14.96
C ILE A 242 2.21 11.82 -15.93
N GLU A 243 2.53 13.08 -15.62
CA GLU A 243 3.43 13.87 -16.46
C GLU A 243 4.86 13.32 -16.47
N THR A 244 5.34 12.81 -15.34
CA THR A 244 6.66 12.15 -15.25
C THR A 244 6.68 10.89 -16.10
N LEU A 245 5.62 10.09 -16.04
CA LEU A 245 5.42 8.91 -16.87
C LEU A 245 5.46 9.25 -18.36
N MET A 246 4.64 10.20 -18.80
CA MET A 246 4.54 10.59 -20.21
C MET A 246 5.87 11.11 -20.74
N ASN A 247 6.52 12.00 -19.99
CA ASN A 247 7.81 12.55 -20.36
C ASN A 247 8.93 11.49 -20.37
N GLY A 248 8.94 10.59 -19.39
CA GLY A 248 9.92 9.49 -19.34
C GLY A 248 9.75 8.50 -20.49
N TYR A 249 8.50 8.18 -20.86
CA TYR A 249 8.21 7.35 -22.01
C TYR A 249 8.59 8.03 -23.33
N SER A 250 8.30 9.33 -23.50
CA SER A 250 8.77 10.10 -24.66
C SER A 250 10.30 10.07 -24.78
N MET A 251 11.00 10.31 -23.66
CA MET A 251 12.47 10.25 -23.62
C MET A 251 13.01 8.85 -23.96
N TYR A 252 12.31 7.78 -23.57
CA TYR A 252 12.67 6.40 -23.93
C TYR A 252 12.55 6.17 -25.44
N LEU A 253 11.47 6.66 -26.06
CA LEU A 253 11.29 6.59 -27.52
C LEU A 253 12.41 7.35 -28.22
N ASP A 254 12.64 8.63 -27.88
CA ASP A 254 13.67 9.46 -28.51
C ASP A 254 15.06 8.80 -28.46
N LYS A 255 15.44 8.25 -27.30
CA LYS A 255 16.72 7.53 -27.15
C LYS A 255 16.77 6.24 -27.98
N SER A 256 15.68 5.48 -28.01
CA SER A 256 15.60 4.23 -28.77
C SER A 256 15.68 4.48 -30.28
N PHE A 257 15.13 5.61 -30.76
CA PHE A 257 15.18 5.99 -32.17
C PHE A 257 16.50 6.65 -32.57
N ASN A 258 17.03 7.59 -31.79
CA ASN A 258 18.31 8.23 -32.12
C ASN A 258 19.46 7.21 -32.14
N SER A 259 19.42 6.19 -31.28
CA SER A 259 20.37 5.06 -31.35
C SER A 259 20.13 4.10 -32.53
N SER A 260 18.99 4.23 -33.22
CA SER A 260 18.63 3.48 -34.43
C SER A 260 18.86 4.25 -35.72
N GLU A 261 18.95 5.59 -35.71
CA GLU A 261 19.32 6.39 -36.89
C GLU A 261 20.75 6.07 -37.38
N ASP A 262 21.63 5.67 -36.45
CA ASP A 262 22.96 5.10 -36.74
C ASP A 262 22.89 3.69 -37.38
N ARG A 263 21.70 3.07 -37.43
CA ARG A 263 21.42 1.70 -37.91
C ARG A 263 20.45 1.72 -39.09
N LYS A 264 20.73 2.53 -40.12
CA LYS A 264 19.91 2.59 -41.34
C LYS A 264 19.56 1.18 -41.86
N GLY A 265 18.27 0.83 -41.81
CA GLY A 265 17.68 -0.36 -42.42
C GLY A 265 17.66 -1.66 -41.58
N SER A 266 18.21 -1.66 -40.35
CA SER A 266 18.18 -2.86 -39.50
C SER A 266 16.98 -2.86 -38.55
N PRO A 267 16.12 -3.90 -38.55
CA PRO A 267 15.01 -4.00 -37.62
C PRO A 267 15.50 -3.99 -36.18
N PHE A 268 14.81 -3.24 -35.32
CA PHE A 268 15.07 -3.19 -33.89
C PHE A 268 13.77 -3.36 -33.11
N GLN A 269 13.90 -3.76 -31.85
CA GLN A 269 12.76 -3.90 -30.96
C GLN A 269 12.54 -2.59 -30.19
N ILE A 270 11.28 -2.24 -29.95
CA ILE A 270 10.89 -1.11 -29.12
C ILE A 270 9.54 -1.37 -28.47
N TYR A 271 9.34 -0.84 -27.27
CA TYR A 271 8.02 -0.82 -26.64
C TYR A 271 7.16 0.27 -27.27
N LEU A 272 6.03 -0.15 -27.84
CA LEU A 272 4.98 0.74 -28.35
C LEU A 272 3.73 0.60 -27.50
N ILE A 273 2.98 1.69 -27.33
CA ILE A 273 1.71 1.67 -26.62
C ILE A 273 0.70 0.81 -27.41
N GLU A 274 0.18 -0.22 -26.75
CA GLU A 274 -0.93 -1.06 -27.21
C GLU A 274 -2.26 -0.52 -26.67
N GLU A 275 -2.30 -0.14 -25.39
CA GLU A 275 -3.52 0.36 -24.73
C GLU A 275 -3.20 1.54 -23.80
N LYS A 276 -4.16 2.45 -23.68
CA LYS A 276 -4.15 3.55 -22.72
C LYS A 276 -5.44 3.51 -21.92
N GLU A 277 -5.29 3.68 -20.62
CA GLU A 277 -6.43 3.69 -19.71
C GLU A 277 -6.24 4.86 -18.74
N ASP A 278 -7.16 5.82 -18.84
CA ASP A 278 -7.34 6.88 -17.85
C ASP A 278 -8.41 6.41 -16.86
N TYR A 279 -8.08 6.44 -15.57
CA TYR A 279 -8.96 5.97 -14.52
C TYR A 279 -8.71 6.77 -13.24
N LYS A 280 -9.59 6.62 -12.25
CA LYS A 280 -9.45 7.28 -10.95
C LYS A 280 -9.10 6.27 -9.88
N ILE A 281 -8.11 6.61 -9.06
CA ILE A 281 -7.85 5.94 -7.79
C ILE A 281 -8.21 6.95 -6.70
N GLY A 282 -9.35 6.76 -6.04
CA GLY A 282 -9.96 7.77 -5.18
C GLY A 282 -10.19 9.09 -5.95
N TRP A 283 -9.61 10.18 -5.45
CA TRP A 283 -9.72 11.53 -6.02
C TRP A 283 -8.67 11.87 -7.08
N SER A 284 -7.65 11.03 -7.23
CA SER A 284 -6.54 11.35 -8.10
C SER A 284 -6.71 10.62 -9.41
N GLU A 285 -6.52 11.38 -10.48
CA GLU A 285 -6.32 10.82 -11.81
C GLU A 285 -5.17 9.82 -11.77
N ALA A 286 -5.33 8.74 -12.51
CA ALA A 286 -4.36 7.69 -12.71
C ALA A 286 -4.33 7.31 -14.20
N LYS A 287 -3.15 6.96 -14.68
CA LYS A 287 -2.92 6.56 -16.07
C LYS A 287 -2.21 5.23 -16.08
N ARG A 288 -2.70 4.33 -16.91
CA ARG A 288 -2.04 3.08 -17.28
C ARG A 288 -1.71 3.10 -18.76
N LEU A 289 -0.46 2.79 -19.09
CA LEU A 289 -0.02 2.55 -20.46
C LEU A 289 0.36 1.09 -20.59
N VAL A 290 -0.35 0.32 -21.40
CA VAL A 290 0.08 -1.02 -21.78
C VAL A 290 0.98 -0.89 -22.99
N LEU A 291 2.21 -1.34 -22.84
CA LEU A 291 3.24 -1.34 -23.86
C LEU A 291 3.49 -2.76 -24.35
N LYS A 292 3.74 -2.90 -25.64
CA LYS A 292 4.10 -4.16 -26.28
C LYS A 292 5.43 -4.02 -26.98
N LEU A 293 6.32 -4.97 -26.76
CA LEU A 293 7.60 -5.03 -27.45
C LEU A 293 7.33 -5.47 -28.89
N GLN A 294 7.67 -4.62 -29.86
CA GLN A 294 7.44 -4.85 -31.28
C GLN A 294 8.73 -4.66 -32.07
N TYR A 295 8.88 -5.43 -33.14
CA TYR A 295 9.93 -5.19 -34.13
C TYR A 295 9.50 -4.10 -35.09
N VAL A 296 10.34 -3.09 -35.26
CA VAL A 296 10.13 -1.97 -36.18
C VAL A 296 11.30 -1.94 -37.15
N ARG A 297 11.01 -1.88 -38.46
CA ARG A 297 12.03 -1.80 -39.51
C ARG A 297 12.50 -0.37 -39.77
N GLU A 298 11.56 0.58 -39.78
CA GLU A 298 11.80 2.02 -39.93
C GLU A 298 10.72 2.79 -39.16
N ALA A 299 11.09 3.93 -38.55
CA ALA A 299 10.12 4.87 -38.01
C ALA A 299 9.53 5.68 -39.18
N THR A 300 8.45 5.19 -39.79
CA THR A 300 7.83 5.92 -40.91
C THR A 300 7.21 7.24 -40.42
N PRO A 301 7.15 8.28 -41.27
CA PRO A 301 6.49 9.54 -40.93
C PRO A 301 5.04 9.36 -40.43
N GLU A 302 4.30 8.35 -40.91
CA GLU A 302 2.95 8.05 -40.39
C GLU A 302 2.97 7.50 -38.96
N LEU A 303 3.97 6.69 -38.60
CA LEU A 303 4.17 6.21 -37.22
C LEU A 303 4.47 7.39 -36.28
N LEU A 304 5.34 8.32 -36.71
CA LEU A 304 5.65 9.53 -35.97
C LEU A 304 4.43 10.46 -35.81
N GLN A 305 3.62 10.62 -36.86
CA GLN A 305 2.37 11.39 -36.80
C GLN A 305 1.30 10.75 -35.91
N LYS A 306 1.11 9.42 -36.00
CA LYS A 306 0.20 8.68 -35.13
C LYS A 306 0.61 8.88 -33.67
N TRP A 307 1.90 8.85 -33.36
CA TRP A 307 2.41 9.11 -32.03
C TRP A 307 2.17 10.54 -31.57
N ALA A 308 2.47 11.55 -32.37
CA ALA A 308 2.16 12.94 -32.03
C ALA A 308 0.66 13.17 -31.75
N SER A 309 -0.22 12.47 -32.48
CA SER A 309 -1.67 12.51 -32.23
C SER A 309 -2.08 11.77 -30.94
N ASP A 310 -1.36 10.70 -30.61
CA ASP A 310 -1.54 9.90 -29.40
C ASP A 310 -1.02 10.62 -28.14
N PHE A 311 -0.06 11.53 -28.28
CA PHE A 311 0.47 12.36 -27.20
C PHE A 311 -0.31 13.67 -26.97
N SER A 312 -0.96 14.22 -28.01
CA SER A 312 -1.63 15.53 -27.96
C SER A 312 -3.10 15.49 -27.49
N LYS A 313 -3.68 14.30 -27.28
CA LYS A 313 -5.02 14.12 -26.66
C LYS A 313 -4.98 13.95 -25.13
N ALA A 314 -3.90 14.37 -24.47
CA ALA A 314 -3.75 14.34 -23.01
C ALA A 314 -4.37 15.57 -22.34
#